data_AF-A0A7R9TUP7-F1
#
_entry.id   AF-A0A7R9TUP7-F1
#
_cell.length_a   1.000
_cell.length_b   1.000
_cell.length_c   1.000
_cell.angle_alpha   90.00
_cell.angle_beta   90.00
_cell.angle_gamma   90.00
#
_symmetry.space_group_name_H-M   'P 1'
#
loop_
_entity.id
_entity.type
_entity.pdbx_description
1 polymer ?
#
loop_
_entity_poly.entity_id
_entity_poly.type
_entity_poly.pdbx_seq_one_letter_code
_entity_poly.pdbx_strand_id
1 'polypeptide(L)'
;GARWMAKGNPANAGSNAGGSKMSKEDEAFLKWMTRPVERPQHTAEQRAEHAERAKEYSRRMMREEKRRSKQLAAMVRARRAALKALPEGLRAAAEKPDLTPAPLHRHMAEHTHAVPGFSAAVRKAGAKAEGGDSDNPLAGIVG
;
A
#
# COMPACT_ATOMS: atom_id res chain seq x y z
N GLY A 1 29.93 -19.36 51.13
CA GLY A 1 30.59 -19.81 49.88
C GLY A 1 29.58 -19.68 48.75
N ALA A 2 29.91 -19.38 47.51
CA ALA A 2 31.19 -19.33 46.81
C ALA A 2 31.03 -18.26 45.70
N ARG A 3 32.03 -17.41 45.49
CA ARG A 3 32.99 -17.55 44.38
C ARG A 3 32.33 -17.39 43.00
N TRP A 4 32.09 -16.15 42.53
CA TRP A 4 32.10 -15.78 41.10
C TRP A 4 32.28 -14.25 40.98
N MET A 5 33.42 -13.72 41.41
CA MET A 5 33.91 -12.42 40.90
C MET A 5 35.05 -12.71 39.94
N ALA A 6 34.71 -12.93 38.67
CA ALA A 6 35.68 -12.83 37.59
C ALA A 6 35.96 -11.34 37.37
N LYS A 7 37.10 -10.85 37.87
CA LYS A 7 37.66 -9.55 37.52
C LYS A 7 37.95 -9.54 36.02
N GLY A 8 37.04 -8.95 35.24
CA GLY A 8 37.31 -8.57 33.87
C GLY A 8 38.46 -7.57 33.83
N ASN A 9 39.49 -7.89 33.06
CA ASN A 9 40.66 -7.06 32.81
C ASN A 9 40.24 -5.73 32.13
N PRO A 10 40.52 -4.53 32.70
CA PRO A 10 40.15 -3.25 32.08
C PRO A 10 40.98 -2.91 30.82
N ALA A 11 41.94 -3.75 30.44
CA ALA A 11 42.83 -3.51 29.29
C ALA A 11 42.19 -3.80 27.92
N ASN A 12 40.92 -4.17 27.83
CA ASN A 12 40.21 -4.37 26.56
C ASN A 12 38.84 -3.68 26.53
N ALA A 13 38.74 -2.47 27.06
CA ALA A 13 37.70 -1.51 26.67
C ALA A 13 38.14 -0.80 25.38
N GLY A 14 38.45 -1.59 24.35
CA GLY A 14 38.66 -1.09 23.00
C GLY A 14 37.37 -0.45 22.52
N SER A 15 37.45 0.85 22.27
CA SER A 15 36.44 1.73 21.70
C SER A 15 35.73 1.11 20.49
N ASN A 16 34.60 0.43 20.69
CA ASN A 16 33.56 0.35 19.66
C ASN A 16 32.62 1.55 19.83
N ALA A 17 33.19 2.75 19.69
CA ALA A 17 32.45 3.97 19.37
C ALA A 17 32.08 3.91 17.89
N GLY A 18 31.27 2.91 17.51
CA GLY A 18 30.78 2.69 16.16
C GLY A 18 29.59 3.59 15.82
N GLY A 19 29.71 4.89 16.09
CA GLY A 19 28.84 5.88 15.47
C GLY A 19 29.38 6.13 14.07
N SER A 20 28.88 5.41 13.06
CA SER A 20 29.17 5.76 11.68
C SER A 20 28.74 7.21 11.48
N LYS A 21 29.68 8.08 11.13
CA LYS A 21 29.37 9.47 10.80
C LYS A 21 28.28 9.45 9.73
N MET A 22 27.13 10.06 10.01
CA MET A 22 26.07 10.21 9.01
C MET A 22 26.69 10.75 7.73
N SER A 23 26.36 10.13 6.60
CA SER A 23 26.74 10.70 5.32
C SER A 23 26.06 12.06 5.18
N LYS A 24 26.66 12.96 4.39
CA LYS A 24 26.05 14.27 4.12
C LYS A 24 24.67 14.13 3.45
N GLU A 25 24.46 13.03 2.73
CA GLU A 25 23.19 12.66 2.12
C GLU A 25 22.15 12.28 3.17
N ASP A 26 22.52 11.48 4.17
CA ASP A 26 21.65 11.13 5.30
C ASP A 26 21.30 12.36 6.14
N GLU A 27 22.24 13.28 6.33
CA GLU A 27 22.02 14.53 7.05
C GLU A 27 21.09 15.48 6.28
N ALA A 28 21.27 15.59 4.97
CA ALA A 28 20.39 16.37 4.11
C ALA A 28 18.97 15.76 4.07
N PHE A 29 18.86 14.44 3.99
CA PHE A 29 17.59 13.71 4.01
C PHE A 29 16.88 13.87 5.36
N LEU A 30 17.60 13.70 6.46
CA LEU A 30 17.04 13.87 7.80
C LEU A 30 16.57 15.32 7.99
N LYS A 31 17.38 16.30 7.60
CA LYS A 31 17.00 17.71 7.63
C LYS A 31 15.75 18.01 6.81
N TRP A 32 15.56 17.33 5.66
CA TRP A 32 14.36 17.46 4.84
C TRP A 32 13.13 16.85 5.53
N MET A 33 13.26 15.66 6.12
CA MET A 33 12.16 15.01 6.86
C MET A 33 11.77 15.76 8.13
N THR A 34 12.72 16.38 8.81
CA THR A 34 12.49 17.13 10.06
C THR A 34 12.27 18.62 9.83
N ARG A 35 11.98 19.04 8.59
CA ARG A 35 11.64 20.43 8.31
C ARG A 35 10.47 20.86 9.21
N PRO A 36 10.62 21.93 10.00
CA PRO A 36 9.51 22.43 10.79
C PRO A 36 8.41 22.90 9.82
N VAL A 37 7.26 22.23 9.87
CA VAL A 37 6.08 22.66 9.13
C VAL A 37 5.40 23.73 9.97
N GLU A 38 5.44 24.98 9.49
CA GLU A 38 4.65 26.05 10.07
C GLU A 38 3.17 25.69 9.98
N ARG A 39 2.49 25.62 11.12
CA ARG A 39 1.05 25.37 11.13
C ARG A 39 0.35 26.70 10.87
N PRO A 40 -0.44 26.84 9.80
CA PRO A 40 -1.20 28.06 9.58
C PRO A 40 -2.13 28.30 10.77
N GLN A 41 -2.11 29.52 11.32
CA GLN A 41 -2.99 29.89 12.41
C GLN A 41 -4.39 30.13 11.84
N HIS A 42 -5.32 29.25 12.17
CA HIS A 42 -6.71 29.38 11.74
C HIS A 42 -7.46 30.37 12.62
N THR A 43 -8.27 31.23 12.01
CA THR A 43 -9.20 32.10 12.75
C THR A 43 -10.22 31.24 13.53
N ALA A 44 -10.88 31.80 14.55
CA ALA A 44 -11.89 31.06 15.32
C ALA A 44 -13.04 30.55 14.43
N GLU A 45 -13.45 31.35 13.45
CA GLU A 45 -14.47 31.00 12.46
C GLU A 45 -14.04 29.83 11.59
N GLN A 46 -12.81 29.86 11.06
CA GLN A 46 -12.26 28.76 10.26
C GLN A 46 -12.18 27.46 11.06
N ARG A 47 -11.77 27.52 12.34
CA ARG A 47 -11.74 26.34 13.21
C ARG A 47 -13.13 25.75 13.44
N ALA A 48 -14.14 26.59 13.66
CA ALA A 48 -15.52 26.14 13.81
C ALA A 48 -16.04 25.50 12.50
N GLU A 49 -15.77 26.13 11.35
CA GLU A 49 -16.17 25.61 10.05
C GLU A 49 -15.50 24.27 9.73
N HIS A 50 -14.18 24.15 9.99
CA HIS A 50 -13.45 22.88 9.85
C HIS A 50 -14.03 21.78 10.75
N ALA A 51 -14.42 22.12 11.99
CA ALA A 51 -15.02 21.17 12.91
C ALA A 51 -16.39 20.67 12.42
N GLU A 52 -17.24 21.57 11.89
CA GLU A 52 -18.53 21.17 11.32
C GLU A 52 -18.35 20.32 10.06
N ARG A 53 -17.48 20.73 9.12
CA ARG A 53 -17.16 19.94 7.92
C ARG A 53 -16.62 18.55 8.28
N ALA A 54 -15.78 18.43 9.30
CA ALA A 54 -15.26 17.15 9.77
C ALA A 54 -16.36 16.24 10.36
N LYS A 55 -17.29 16.80 11.15
CA LYS A 55 -18.44 16.06 11.69
C LYS A 55 -19.35 15.56 10.57
N GLU A 56 -19.64 16.40 9.59
CA GLU A 56 -20.46 16.03 8.42
C GLU A 56 -19.81 14.92 7.60
N TYR A 57 -18.51 15.04 7.34
CA TYR A 57 -17.72 14.01 6.68
C TYR A 57 -17.80 12.68 7.44
N SER A 58 -17.55 12.70 8.76
CA SER A 58 -17.64 11.52 9.61
C SER A 58 -19.03 10.89 9.56
N ARG A 59 -20.10 11.69 9.65
CA ARG A 59 -21.48 11.21 9.51
C ARG A 59 -21.71 10.54 8.16
N ARG A 60 -21.23 11.12 7.05
CA ARG A 60 -21.35 10.52 5.70
C ARG A 60 -20.61 9.19 5.61
N MET A 61 -19.36 9.15 6.06
CA MET A 61 -18.54 7.93 6.05
C MET A 61 -19.18 6.81 6.89
N MET A 62 -19.72 7.13 8.07
CA MET A 62 -20.40 6.14 8.92
C MET A 62 -21.70 5.61 8.29
N ARG A 63 -22.42 6.42 7.50
CA ARG A 63 -23.58 5.95 6.75
C ARG A 63 -23.17 4.99 5.64
N GLU A 64 -22.13 5.32 4.90
CA GLU A 64 -21.60 4.48 3.83
C GLU A 64 -21.09 3.14 4.35
N GLU A 65 -20.37 3.16 5.48
CA GLU A 65 -19.87 1.96 6.12
C GLU A 65 -21.03 1.07 6.57
N LYS A 66 -22.01 1.63 7.29
CA LYS A 66 -23.22 0.88 7.69
C LYS A 66 -23.94 0.28 6.48
N ARG A 67 -24.00 0.98 5.35
CA ARG A 67 -24.57 0.45 4.10
C ARG A 67 -23.77 -0.75 3.59
N ARG A 68 -22.44 -0.66 3.54
CA ARG A 68 -21.55 -1.75 3.12
C ARG A 68 -21.67 -2.95 4.06
N SER A 69 -21.61 -2.76 5.38
CA SER A 69 -21.71 -3.85 6.34
C SER A 69 -23.08 -4.57 6.24
N LYS A 70 -24.17 -3.82 6.05
CA LYS A 70 -25.51 -4.42 5.82
C LYS A 70 -25.56 -5.23 4.52
N GLN A 71 -24.98 -4.73 3.44
CA GLN A 71 -24.90 -5.42 2.16
C GLN A 71 -24.09 -6.72 2.28
N LEU A 72 -22.91 -6.67 2.91
CA LEU A 72 -22.09 -7.86 3.15
C LEU A 72 -22.82 -8.89 4.02
N ALA A 73 -23.48 -8.45 5.10
CA ALA A 73 -24.28 -9.34 5.94
C ALA A 73 -25.46 -9.97 5.19
N ALA A 74 -26.08 -9.25 4.25
CA ALA A 74 -27.11 -9.81 3.38
C ALA A 74 -26.52 -10.86 2.41
N MET A 75 -25.38 -10.57 1.77
CA MET A 75 -24.68 -11.52 0.88
C MET A 75 -24.27 -12.80 1.61
N VAL A 76 -23.75 -12.69 2.84
CA VAL A 76 -23.39 -13.87 3.66
C VAL A 76 -24.62 -14.71 3.99
N ARG A 77 -25.75 -14.08 4.38
CA ARG A 77 -27.00 -14.79 4.66
C ARG A 77 -27.54 -15.49 3.41
N ALA A 78 -27.57 -14.79 2.27
CA ALA A 78 -28.00 -15.35 1.00
C ALA A 78 -27.10 -16.52 0.57
N ARG A 79 -25.77 -16.39 0.68
CA ARG A 79 -24.82 -17.48 0.41
C ARG A 79 -25.11 -18.71 1.26
N ARG A 80 -25.34 -18.54 2.57
CA ARG A 80 -25.66 -19.66 3.47
C ARG A 80 -27.00 -20.31 3.14
N ALA A 81 -28.02 -19.53 2.79
CA ALA A 81 -29.31 -20.07 2.37
C ALA A 81 -29.20 -20.84 1.06
N ALA A 82 -28.45 -20.32 0.09
CA ALA A 82 -28.17 -21.00 -1.18
C ALA A 82 -27.45 -22.34 -0.95
N LEU A 83 -26.38 -22.38 -0.14
CA LEU A 83 -25.66 -23.61 0.18
C LEU A 83 -26.57 -24.69 0.80
N LYS A 84 -27.54 -24.30 1.64
CA LYS A 84 -28.51 -25.23 2.23
C LYS A 84 -29.51 -25.78 1.20
N ALA A 85 -29.82 -25.02 0.16
CA ALA A 85 -30.75 -25.43 -0.90
C ALA A 85 -30.10 -26.36 -1.94
N LEU A 86 -28.77 -26.54 -1.92
CA LEU A 86 -28.07 -27.44 -2.83
C LEU A 86 -28.28 -28.93 -2.44
N PRO A 87 -28.32 -29.85 -3.43
CA PRO A 87 -28.23 -31.28 -3.19
C PRO A 87 -26.91 -31.67 -2.49
N GLU A 88 -26.94 -32.75 -1.69
CA GLU A 88 -25.82 -33.12 -0.79
C GLU A 88 -24.48 -33.31 -1.52
N GLY A 89 -24.48 -33.91 -2.71
CA GLY A 89 -23.27 -34.13 -3.50
C GLY A 89 -22.60 -32.84 -3.98
N LEU A 90 -23.39 -31.80 -4.27
CA LEU A 90 -22.87 -30.50 -4.72
C LEU A 90 -22.52 -29.58 -3.54
N ARG A 91 -23.21 -29.73 -2.40
CA ARG A 91 -22.94 -28.97 -1.18
C ARG A 91 -21.52 -29.20 -0.67
N ALA A 92 -21.08 -30.46 -0.64
CA ALA A 92 -19.73 -30.83 -0.18
C ALA A 92 -18.61 -30.24 -1.05
N ALA A 93 -18.86 -30.04 -2.35
CA ALA A 93 -17.90 -29.39 -3.24
C ALA A 93 -17.88 -27.87 -3.03
N ALA A 94 -19.05 -27.24 -2.86
CA ALA A 94 -19.20 -25.79 -2.73
C ALA A 94 -18.77 -25.21 -1.36
N GLU A 95 -18.71 -26.03 -0.31
CA GLU A 95 -18.25 -25.61 1.02
C GLU A 95 -16.72 -25.47 1.12
N LYS A 96 -15.98 -26.09 0.20
CA LYS A 96 -14.51 -26.01 0.19
C LYS A 96 -14.06 -24.58 -0.11
N PRO A 97 -13.13 -24.01 0.69
CA PRO A 97 -12.52 -22.73 0.37
C PRO A 97 -11.81 -22.78 -0.98
N ASP A 98 -12.09 -21.80 -1.84
CA ASP A 98 -11.36 -21.62 -3.09
C ASP A 98 -9.99 -21.01 -2.80
N LEU A 99 -8.92 -21.73 -3.16
CA LEU A 99 -7.53 -21.30 -2.99
C LEU A 99 -6.95 -20.70 -4.27
N THR A 100 -7.73 -20.56 -5.33
CA THR A 100 -7.27 -19.88 -6.54
C THR A 100 -7.00 -18.40 -6.23
N PRO A 101 -5.83 -17.87 -6.61
CA PRO A 101 -5.53 -16.47 -6.38
C PRO A 101 -6.46 -15.58 -7.22
N ALA A 102 -6.70 -14.36 -6.75
CA ALA A 102 -7.43 -13.38 -7.54
C ALA A 102 -6.71 -13.15 -8.89
N PRO A 103 -7.44 -12.82 -9.97
CA PRO A 103 -6.83 -12.56 -11.28
C PRO A 103 -5.77 -11.45 -11.18
N LEU A 104 -4.57 -11.72 -11.70
CA LEU A 104 -3.44 -10.80 -11.66
C LEU A 104 -3.70 -9.51 -12.47
N HIS A 105 -4.49 -9.61 -13.54
CA HIS A 105 -4.78 -8.49 -14.45
C HIS A 105 -6.13 -7.82 -14.15
N ARG A 106 -6.36 -7.42 -12.89
CA ARG A 106 -7.53 -6.58 -12.57
C ARG A 106 -7.21 -5.12 -12.86
N HIS A 107 -7.76 -4.59 -13.96
CA HIS A 107 -7.69 -3.16 -14.25
C HIS A 107 -8.36 -2.36 -13.13
N MET A 108 -7.59 -1.50 -12.48
CA MET A 108 -8.12 -0.54 -11.52
C MET A 108 -8.61 0.69 -12.27
N ALA A 109 -9.66 1.32 -11.75
CA ALA A 109 -10.15 2.56 -12.34
C ALA A 109 -9.06 3.64 -12.22
N GLU A 110 -8.54 4.07 -13.37
CA GLU A 110 -7.65 5.22 -13.49
C GLU A 110 -8.44 6.53 -13.37
N HIS A 111 -7.79 7.60 -12.91
CA HIS A 111 -8.44 8.92 -12.77
C HIS A 111 -8.99 9.45 -14.11
N THR A 112 -8.31 9.11 -15.20
CA THR A 112 -8.69 9.42 -16.59
C THR A 112 -8.57 8.16 -17.41
N HIS A 113 -9.48 7.96 -18.37
CA HIS A 113 -9.39 6.81 -19.27
C HIS A 113 -8.16 6.92 -20.18
N ALA A 114 -7.65 5.76 -20.62
CA ALA A 114 -6.54 5.71 -21.57
C ALA A 114 -6.91 6.40 -22.89
N VAL A 115 -5.99 7.22 -23.40
CA VAL A 115 -6.15 7.87 -24.70
C VAL A 115 -6.09 6.81 -25.80
N PRO A 116 -7.12 6.69 -26.67
CA PRO A 116 -7.12 5.71 -27.76
C PRO A 116 -5.89 5.85 -28.66
N GLY A 117 -5.20 4.74 -28.94
CA GLY A 117 -4.06 4.71 -29.85
C GLY A 117 -2.74 5.30 -29.31
N PHE A 118 -2.72 5.83 -28.08
CA PHE A 118 -1.50 6.41 -27.50
C PHE A 118 -0.37 5.40 -27.36
N SER A 119 -0.66 4.19 -26.87
CA SER A 119 0.33 3.11 -26.72
C SER A 119 0.94 2.68 -28.06
N ALA A 120 0.13 2.64 -29.12
CA ALA A 120 0.59 2.36 -30.48
C ALA A 120 1.47 3.50 -31.03
N ALA A 121 1.11 4.76 -30.77
CA ALA A 121 1.91 5.92 -31.17
C ALA A 121 3.27 5.94 -30.46
N VAL A 122 3.31 5.65 -29.15
CA VAL A 122 4.56 5.57 -28.36
C VAL A 122 5.44 4.42 -28.85
N ARG A 123 4.90 3.21 -29.09
CA ARG A 123 5.67 2.11 -29.68
C ARG A 123 6.21 2.45 -31.07
N LYS A 124 5.42 3.12 -31.91
CA LYS A 124 5.86 3.54 -33.24
C LYS A 124 6.96 4.63 -33.18
N ALA A 125 6.90 5.52 -32.20
CA ALA A 125 7.93 6.52 -31.97
C ALA A 125 9.21 5.89 -31.39
N GLY A 126 9.10 4.97 -30.44
CA GLY A 126 10.22 4.20 -29.89
C GLY A 126 10.90 3.32 -30.94
N ALA A 127 10.13 2.56 -31.73
CA ALA A 127 10.66 1.75 -32.82
C ALA A 127 11.33 2.59 -33.94
N LYS A 128 10.92 3.86 -34.11
CA LYS A 128 11.61 4.80 -35.00
C LYS A 128 12.90 5.35 -34.40
N ALA A 129 12.96 5.49 -33.08
CA ALA A 129 14.15 5.92 -32.35
C ALA A 129 15.19 4.79 -32.18
N GLU A 130 14.73 3.54 -32.05
CA GLU A 130 15.56 2.32 -31.97
C GLU A 130 15.99 1.76 -33.34
N GLY A 131 15.70 2.47 -34.43
CA GLY A 131 16.24 2.16 -35.78
C GLY A 131 17.76 2.36 -35.91
N GLY A 132 18.50 2.27 -34.80
CA GLY A 132 19.94 2.42 -34.70
C GLY A 132 20.48 1.87 -33.39
N ASP A 133 20.27 0.59 -33.10
CA ASP A 133 21.28 -0.29 -32.49
C ASP A 133 20.72 -1.72 -32.38
N SER A 134 21.43 -2.69 -32.95
CA SER A 134 21.02 -4.09 -33.08
C SER A 134 21.21 -4.93 -31.81
N ASP A 135 21.59 -4.34 -30.67
CA ASP A 135 22.05 -5.07 -29.49
C ASP A 135 21.31 -4.69 -28.18
N ASN A 136 19.97 -4.75 -28.13
CA ASN A 136 19.22 -4.60 -26.87
C ASN A 136 18.68 -5.95 -26.34
N PRO A 137 19.27 -6.54 -25.28
CA PRO A 137 18.89 -7.84 -24.73
C PRO A 137 17.56 -7.86 -23.95
N LEU A 138 16.86 -6.73 -23.81
CA LEU A 138 15.60 -6.64 -23.04
C LEU A 138 14.32 -6.81 -23.87
N ALA A 139 14.43 -7.03 -25.19
CA ALA A 139 13.28 -7.20 -26.08
C ALA A 139 12.47 -8.51 -25.84
N GLY A 140 12.95 -9.42 -24.98
CA GLY A 140 12.35 -10.74 -24.74
C GLY A 140 11.54 -10.92 -23.46
N ILE A 141 11.36 -9.90 -22.60
CA ILE A 141 10.81 -10.12 -21.24
C ILE A 141 9.31 -9.80 -21.11
N VAL A 142 8.64 -9.28 -22.14
CA VAL A 142 7.19 -9.02 -22.09
C VAL A 142 6.45 -9.93 -23.08
N GLY A 143 6.19 -11.15 -22.62
CA GLY A 143 5.22 -12.09 -23.19
C GLY A 143 4.19 -12.47 -22.14
#